data_AF-A0A7W0YFJ2-F1
#
_entry.id   AF-A0A7W0YFJ2-F1
#
_cell.length_a   1.000
_cell.length_b   1.000
_cell.length_c   1.000
_cell.angle_alpha   90.00
_cell.angle_beta   90.00
_cell.angle_gamma   90.00
#
_symmetry.space_group_name_H-M   'P 1'
#
loop_
_entity.id
_entity.type
_entity.pdbx_description
1 polymer ?
#
loop_
_entity_poly.entity_id
_entity_poly.type
_entity_poly.pdbx_seq_one_letter_code
_entity_poly.pdbx_strand_id
1 'polypeptide(L)' 'MFADRRDAGLRLASALSDLAGSDVLVLAIPRGGVEVGATVADALGAPLDVVIPRKIGAPGNPELGLGAVAGPVEV' A
#
# COMPACT_ATOMS: atom_id res chain seq x y z
N MET A 1 6.25 16.31 9.31
CA MET A 1 4.79 16.28 9.18
C MET A 1 4.44 16.45 7.70
N PHE A 2 3.44 15.71 7.20
CA PHE A 2 2.98 15.80 5.81
C PHE A 2 1.81 16.78 5.70
N ALA A 3 1.71 17.47 4.56
CA ALA A 3 0.63 18.42 4.29
C ALA A 3 -0.69 17.70 3.93
N ASP A 4 -0.60 16.66 3.10
CA ASP A 4 -1.70 15.81 2.67
C ASP A 4 -1.17 14.43 2.25
N ARG A 5 -2.04 13.56 1.71
CA ARG A 5 -1.66 12.22 1.25
C ARG A 5 -0.76 12.24 0.02
N ARG A 6 -0.89 13.27 -0.83
CA ARG A 6 -0.04 13.43 -2.01
C ARG A 6 1.38 13.81 -1.61
N ASP A 7 1.54 14.76 -0.67
CA ASP A 7 2.85 15.12 -0.09
C ASP A 7 3.50 13.90 0.58
N ALA A 8 2.74 13.12 1.35
CA ALA A 8 3.24 11.87 1.91
C ALA A 8 3.71 10.88 0.83
N GLY A 9 2.93 10.71 -0.24
CA GLY A 9 3.26 9.84 -1.37
C GLY A 9 4.51 10.28 -2.13
N LEU A 10 4.66 11.58 -2.41
CA LEU A 10 5.85 12.13 -3.09
C LEU A 10 7.12 11.92 -2.27
N ARG A 11 7.05 12.14 -0.96
CA ARG A 11 8.20 11.91 -0.06
C ARG A 11 8.54 10.43 0.05
N LEU A 12 7.53 9.55 0.07
CA LEU A 12 7.75 8.10 0.05
C LEU A 12 8.37 7.65 -1.28
N ALA A 13 7.87 8.15 -2.41
CA ALA A 13 8.43 7.86 -3.73
C ALA A 13 9.89 8.31 -3.84
N SER A 14 10.22 9.50 -3.32
CA SER A 14 11.60 9.99 -3.28
C SER A 14 12.51 9.10 -2.43
N ALA A 15 11.99 8.49 -1.36
CA ALA A 15 12.75 7.56 -0.54
C ALA A 15 12.90 6.17 -1.18
N LEU A 16 12.08 5.85 -2.18
CA LEU A 16 12.05 4.59 -2.94
C LEU A 16 12.56 4.76 -4.37
N SER A 17 13.25 5.87 -4.68
CA SER A 17 13.62 6.23 -6.07
C SER A 17 14.54 5.20 -6.74
N ASP A 18 15.26 4.42 -5.94
CA ASP A 18 16.10 3.30 -6.37
C ASP A 18 15.29 2.15 -6.99
N LEU A 19 13.99 2.05 -6.71
CA LEU A 19 13.08 1.08 -7.31
C LEU A 19 12.49 1.55 -8.65
N ALA A 20 12.72 2.80 -9.07
CA ALA A 20 12.17 3.31 -10.32
C ALA A 20 12.68 2.49 -11.52
N GLY A 21 11.76 2.03 -12.37
CA GLY A 21 12.06 1.17 -13.51
C GLY A 21 12.38 -0.30 -13.17
N SER A 22 12.28 -0.69 -11.89
CA SER A 22 12.33 -2.10 -11.48
C SER A 22 10.97 -2.77 -11.68
N ASP A 23 10.96 -4.11 -11.72
CA ASP A 23 9.74 -4.92 -11.78
C ASP A 23 9.08 -4.99 -10.39
N VAL A 24 8.33 -3.93 -10.05
CA VAL A 24 7.67 -3.77 -8.75
C VAL A 24 6.18 -3.43 -8.93
N LEU A 25 5.36 -3.87 -7.98
CA LEU A 25 3.93 -3.56 -7.91
C LEU A 25 3.64 -2.77 -6.63
N VAL A 26 2.94 -1.64 -6.77
CA VAL A 26 2.44 -0.89 -5.63
C VAL A 26 1.09 -1.44 -5.22
N LEU A 27 0.99 -1.99 -4.00
CA LEU A 27 -0.26 -2.46 -3.40
C LEU A 27 -0.75 -1.49 -2.33
N ALA A 28 -1.89 -0.86 -2.56
CA ALA A 28 -2.48 0.11 -1.64
C ALA A 28 -3.58 -0.51 -0.77
N ILE A 29 -3.58 -0.16 0.53
CA ILE A 29 -4.66 -0.53 1.46
C ILE A 29 -5.68 0.63 1.54
N PRO A 30 -6.98 0.40 1.25
CA PRO A 30 -8.00 1.43 1.31
C PRO A 30 -8.24 1.99 2.72
N ARG A 31 -8.73 3.24 2.85
CA ARG A 31 -9.08 4.17 1.76
C ARG A 31 -7.93 5.12 1.42
N GLY A 32 -7.37 5.77 2.44
CA GLY A 32 -6.36 6.81 2.25
C GLY A 32 -5.03 6.29 1.66
N GLY A 33 -4.70 5.02 1.86
CA GLY A 33 -3.49 4.42 1.28
C GLY A 33 -3.51 4.38 -0.25
N VAL A 34 -4.69 4.43 -0.88
CA VAL A 34 -4.83 4.48 -2.34
C VAL A 34 -4.29 5.79 -2.92
N GLU A 35 -4.58 6.94 -2.29
CA GLU A 35 -4.06 8.23 -2.76
C GLU A 35 -2.53 8.33 -2.62
N VAL A 36 -1.99 7.76 -1.54
CA VAL A 36 -0.54 7.67 -1.32
C VAL A 36 0.09 6.72 -2.34
N GLY A 37 -0.48 5.51 -2.49
CA GLY A 37 0.00 4.47 -3.39
C GLY A 37 -0.04 4.90 -4.86
N ALA A 38 -1.10 5.57 -5.31
CA ALA A 38 -1.17 6.13 -6.66
C ALA A 38 -0.04 7.13 -6.93
N THR A 39 0.23 8.02 -5.97
CA THR A 39 1.34 8.98 -6.09
C THR A 39 2.69 8.28 -6.19
N VAL A 40 2.88 7.17 -5.45
CA VAL A 40 4.11 6.37 -5.50
C VAL A 40 4.23 5.61 -6.82
N ALA A 41 3.15 4.96 -7.27
CA ALA A 41 3.11 4.20 -8.50
C ALA A 41 3.44 5.07 -9.72
N ASP A 42 2.81 6.24 -9.81
CA ASP A 42 3.08 7.24 -10.86
C ASP A 42 4.55 7.66 -10.88
N ALA A 43 5.14 7.91 -9.70
CA ALA A 43 6.52 8.37 -9.59
C ALA A 43 7.55 7.28 -9.89
N LEU A 44 7.26 6.01 -9.58
CA LEU A 44 8.14 4.87 -9.86
C LEU A 44 7.96 4.30 -11.28
N GLY A 45 6.88 4.68 -11.97
CA GLY A 45 6.50 4.07 -13.25
C GLY A 45 6.02 2.62 -13.09
N ALA A 46 5.47 2.29 -11.93
CA ALA A 46 5.05 0.95 -11.55
C ALA A 46 3.52 0.80 -11.61
N PRO A 47 2.98 -0.40 -11.86
CA PRO A 47 1.56 -0.63 -11.72
C PRO A 47 1.08 -0.41 -10.27
N LEU A 48 -0.21 -0.07 -10.14
CA LEU A 48 -0.91 0.08 -8.88
C LEU A 48 -2.07 -0.90 -8.83
N ASP A 49 -2.23 -1.56 -7.69
CA ASP A 49 -3.48 -2.25 -7.35
C ASP A 49 -3.81 -2.11 -5.87
N VAL A 50 -4.99 -2.60 -5.48
CA VAL A 50 -5.58 -2.44 -4.18
C VAL A 50 -5.70 -3.79 -3.51
N VAL A 51 -5.15 -3.90 -2.30
CA VAL A 51 -5.32 -5.08 -1.45
C VAL A 51 -6.25 -4.75 -0.30
N ILE A 52 -7.25 -5.62 -0.09
CA ILE A 52 -8.25 -5.47 0.98
C ILE A 52 -8.08 -6.61 1.99
N PRO A 53 -7.14 -6.49 2.95
CA PRO A 53 -6.89 -7.53 3.92
C PRO A 53 -7.92 -7.50 5.07
N ARG A 54 -8.16 -8.67 5.67
CA ARG A 54 -8.91 -8.85 6.92
C ARG A 54 -8.09 -9.69 7.89
N LYS A 55 -7.87 -9.17 9.10
CA LYS A 55 -7.18 -9.87 10.19
C LYS A 55 -8.01 -11.07 10.66
N ILE A 56 -7.35 -12.20 10.87
CA ILE A 56 -7.87 -13.36 11.59
C ILE A 56 -7.44 -13.21 13.04
N GLY A 57 -8.38 -12.92 13.94
CA GLY A 57 -8.11 -12.78 15.37
C GLY A 57 -8.05 -14.12 16.10
N ALA A 58 -7.43 -14.17 17.28
CA ALA A 58 -7.43 -15.34 18.14
C ALA A 58 -8.79 -15.52 18.87
N PRO A 59 -9.22 -16.76 19.16
CA PRO A 59 -10.39 -16.99 20.01
C PRO A 59 -10.24 -16.29 21.37
N GLY A 60 -11.22 -15.46 21.75
CA GLY A 60 -11.20 -14.71 23.01
C GLY A 60 -10.26 -13.49 23.04
N ASN A 61 -9.46 -13.25 21.99
CA ASN A 61 -8.62 -12.05 21.86
C ASN A 61 -8.57 -11.57 20.40
N PRO A 62 -9.59 -10.83 19.93
CA PRO A 62 -9.68 -10.36 18.53
C PRO A 62 -8.54 -9.43 18.11
N GLU A 63 -7.87 -8.79 19.08
CA GLU A 63 -6.74 -7.92 18.79
C GLU A 63 -5.47 -8.67 18.42
N LEU A 64 -5.29 -9.87 18.97
CA LEU A 64 -4.19 -10.77 18.62
C LEU A 64 -4.41 -11.39 17.22
N GLY A 65 -3.55 -11.04 16.27
CA GLY A 65 -3.59 -11.59 14.91
C GLY A 65 -2.95 -12.98 14.82
N LEU A 66 -3.72 -13.98 14.41
CA LEU A 66 -3.21 -15.31 14.03
C LEU A 66 -2.86 -15.40 12.55
N GLY A 67 -3.44 -14.53 11.73
CA GLY A 67 -3.21 -14.48 10.29
C GLY A 67 -4.03 -13.38 9.63
N ALA A 68 -4.10 -13.41 8.30
CA ALA A 68 -4.94 -12.54 7.50
C ALA A 68 -5.43 -13.25 6.25
N VAL A 69 -6.57 -12.81 5.73
CA VAL A 69 -7.07 -13.16 4.40
C VAL A 69 -7.16 -11.91 3.54
N ALA A 70 -6.94 -12.04 2.25
CA ALA A 70 -7.14 -10.96 1.29
C ALA A 70 -7.82 -11.52 0.03
N GLY A 71 -8.52 -10.65 -0.69
CA GLY A 71 -8.99 -10.95 -2.04
C GLY A 71 -7.83 -11.04 -3.04
N PRO A 72 -8.15 -11.37 -4.30
CA PRO A 72 -7.17 -11.37 -5.38
C PRO A 72 -6.64 -9.95 -5.66
N VAL A 73 -5.44 -9.91 -6.23
CA VAL A 73 -4.77 -8.75 -6.85
C VAL A 73 -4.74 -9.07 -8.36
N GLU A 74 -5.13 -8.13 -9.21
CA GLU A 74 -5.50 -8.36 -10.62
C GLU A 74 -4.53 -7.76 -11.65
N VAL A 75 -3.25 -7.58 -11.29
CA VAL A 75 -2.23 -6.93 -12.15
C VAL A 75 -1.46 -7.92 -13.00
#